data_AF-A0A7Y5RIR2-F1
#
_entry.id   AF-A0A7Y5RIR2-F1
#
_cell.length_a   1.000
_cell.length_b   1.000
_cell.length_c   1.000
_cell.angle_alpha   90.00
_cell.angle_beta   90.00
_cell.angle_gamma   90.00
#
_symmetry.space_group_name_H-M   'P 1'
#
loop_
_entity.id
_entity.type
_entity.pdbx_description
1 polymer ?
#
loop_
_entity_poly.entity_id
_entity_poly.type
_entity_poly.pdbx_seq_one_letter_code
_entity_poly.pdbx_strand_id
1 'polypeptide(L)'
;FANGEYTNNNTRAHPGGGEVLPVDARPAPVMLDGNVRLGNRRQPFDATFGQERTDAVTFHRNGVPTTVPSQPAIPTFDDSDPNRYWTAKNPWASTKVAGSGTTMTVAKTEDGGNELQVKVKFK
;
A
#
# COMPACT_ATOMS: atom_id res chain seq x y z
N PHE A 1 8.86 -3.89 -2.31
CA PHE A 1 10.18 -3.26 -2.08
C PHE A 1 11.07 -4.28 -1.41
N ALA A 2 12.27 -4.48 -1.96
CA ALA A 2 13.27 -5.39 -1.39
C ALA A 2 14.45 -4.55 -0.90
N ASN A 3 14.91 -4.78 0.33
CA ASN A 3 16.05 -4.08 0.93
C ASN A 3 17.01 -5.08 1.57
N GLY A 4 18.19 -5.24 0.96
CA GLY A 4 19.23 -6.16 1.40
C GLY A 4 19.95 -5.76 2.70
N GLU A 5 19.66 -4.59 3.29
CA GLU A 5 20.16 -4.21 4.62
C GLU A 5 19.48 -5.00 5.75
N TYR A 6 18.31 -5.60 5.48
CA TYR A 6 17.54 -6.41 6.43
C TYR A 6 17.63 -7.89 6.07
N THR A 7 17.65 -8.74 7.09
CA THR A 7 17.68 -10.22 6.94
C THR A 7 16.35 -10.89 7.26
N ASN A 8 15.31 -10.10 7.54
CA ASN A 8 13.98 -10.59 7.89
C ASN A 8 12.93 -9.48 7.75
N ASN A 9 11.66 -9.83 7.96
CA ASN A 9 10.49 -8.94 7.89
C ASN A 9 9.85 -8.65 9.26
N ASN A 10 10.65 -8.64 10.35
CA ASN A 10 10.16 -8.29 11.68
C ASN A 10 9.95 -6.77 11.84
N THR A 11 8.90 -6.24 11.21
CA THR A 11 8.56 -4.80 11.23
C THR A 11 8.27 -4.24 12.62
N ARG A 12 8.12 -5.09 13.65
CA ARG A 12 8.07 -4.65 15.04
C ARG A 12 9.43 -4.16 15.53
N ALA A 13 10.52 -4.83 15.15
CA ALA A 13 11.88 -4.42 15.46
C ALA A 13 12.36 -3.25 14.59
N HIS A 14 11.89 -3.20 13.34
CA HIS A 14 12.23 -2.17 12.37
C HIS A 14 10.97 -1.63 11.65
N PRO A 15 10.26 -0.66 12.26
CA PRO A 15 9.06 -0.06 11.68
C PRO A 15 9.28 0.52 10.27
N GLY A 16 8.51 0.01 9.32
CA GLY A 16 8.60 0.37 7.89
C GLY A 16 9.77 -0.26 7.12
N GLY A 17 10.69 -0.96 7.79
CA GLY A 17 11.81 -1.67 7.16
C GLY A 17 11.60 -3.18 7.16
N GLY A 18 12.30 -3.87 6.27
CA GLY A 18 12.27 -5.33 6.15
C GLY A 18 12.96 -5.78 4.86
N GLU A 19 13.33 -7.06 4.81
CA GLU A 19 13.99 -7.66 3.65
C GLU A 19 13.15 -7.54 2.39
N VAL A 20 11.86 -7.87 2.48
CA VAL A 20 10.88 -7.73 1.39
C VAL A 20 9.52 -7.34 1.95
N LEU A 21 9.08 -6.12 1.68
CA LEU A 21 7.79 -5.60 2.11
C LEU A 21 6.94 -5.12 0.90
N PRO A 22 5.62 -5.34 0.91
CA PRO A 22 4.73 -4.73 -0.07
C PRO A 22 4.69 -3.20 0.14
N VAL A 23 4.51 -2.46 -0.94
CA VAL A 23 4.27 -1.01 -0.90
C VAL A 23 2.77 -0.80 -1.12
N ASP A 24 2.13 -0.05 -0.23
CA ASP A 24 0.70 0.20 -0.25
C ASP A 24 0.43 1.61 -0.77
N ALA A 25 -0.34 1.75 -1.85
CA ALA A 25 -0.74 3.04 -2.42
C ALA A 25 -1.47 3.95 -1.40
N ARG A 26 -2.11 3.38 -0.37
CA ARG A 26 -2.90 4.05 0.67
C ARG A 26 -2.45 3.58 2.06
N PRO A 27 -1.27 4.01 2.55
CA PRO A 27 -0.65 3.46 3.76
C PRO A 27 -1.41 3.75 5.07
N ALA A 28 -2.38 4.66 5.05
CA ALA A 28 -3.21 5.00 6.20
C ALA A 28 -4.09 3.79 6.60
N PRO A 29 -4.11 3.39 7.87
CA PRO A 29 -4.87 2.20 8.26
C PRO A 29 -6.37 2.46 8.19
N VAL A 30 -7.11 1.47 7.67
CA VAL A 30 -8.56 1.37 7.89
C VAL A 30 -8.81 1.15 9.39
N MET A 31 -9.76 1.92 9.93
CA MET A 31 -10.22 1.84 11.32
C MET A 31 -11.62 1.22 11.36
N LEU A 32 -11.74 0.07 12.03
CA LEU A 32 -12.98 -0.59 12.38
C LEU A 32 -13.56 0.05 13.63
N ASP A 33 -14.88 0.28 13.63
CA ASP A 33 -15.62 0.86 14.76
C ASP A 33 -14.99 2.19 15.26
N GLY A 34 -14.27 2.91 14.38
CA GLY A 34 -13.53 4.15 14.67
C GLY A 34 -12.23 4.00 15.47
N ASN A 35 -12.03 2.90 16.20
CA ASN A 35 -10.97 2.80 17.21
C ASN A 35 -10.02 1.60 17.04
N VAL A 36 -10.38 0.60 16.24
CA VAL A 36 -9.58 -0.63 16.09
C VAL A 36 -9.05 -0.72 14.67
N ARG A 37 -7.73 -0.81 14.51
CA ARG A 37 -7.14 -1.01 13.19
C ARG A 37 -7.57 -2.34 12.57
N LEU A 38 -7.93 -2.31 11.30
CA LEU A 38 -8.01 -3.52 10.48
C LEU A 38 -6.64 -4.22 10.52
N GLY A 39 -6.66 -5.56 10.62
CA GLY A 39 -5.42 -6.33 10.79
C GLY A 39 -4.54 -6.30 9.54
N ASN A 40 -3.23 -6.46 9.71
CA ASN A 40 -2.23 -6.37 8.63
C ASN A 40 -2.49 -7.29 7.43
N ARG A 41 -3.20 -8.41 7.62
CA ARG A 41 -3.58 -9.33 6.52
C ARG A 41 -4.68 -8.79 5.60
N ARG A 42 -5.44 -7.80 6.06
CA ARG A 42 -6.62 -7.24 5.37
C ARG A 42 -6.42 -5.80 4.94
N GLN A 43 -5.55 -5.05 5.61
CA GLN A 43 -5.19 -3.68 5.22
C GLN A 43 -4.78 -3.55 3.74
N PRO A 44 -3.93 -4.42 3.15
CA PRO A 44 -3.44 -4.20 1.79
C PRO A 44 -4.46 -4.55 0.69
N PHE A 45 -5.76 -4.62 0.99
CA PHE A 45 -6.79 -4.90 -0.01
C PHE A 45 -6.88 -3.81 -1.09
N ASP A 46 -6.46 -2.58 -0.78
CA ASP A 46 -6.42 -1.42 -1.67
C ASP A 46 -4.99 -0.92 -1.96
N ALA A 47 -4.00 -1.80 -1.80
CA ALA A 47 -2.58 -1.47 -1.96
C ALA A 47 -2.13 -1.20 -3.40
N THR A 48 -2.90 -1.66 -4.39
CA THR A 48 -2.49 -1.67 -5.79
C THR A 48 -2.43 -0.28 -6.41
N PHE A 49 -1.50 -0.13 -7.35
CA PHE A 49 -1.41 1.02 -8.25
C PHE A 49 -2.06 0.64 -9.58
N GLY A 50 -2.89 1.51 -10.13
CA GLY A 50 -3.69 1.20 -11.32
C GLY A 50 -4.53 2.37 -11.80
N GLN A 51 -5.33 2.12 -12.83
CA GLN A 51 -6.27 3.09 -13.39
C GLN A 51 -7.71 2.83 -12.90
N GLU A 52 -7.95 1.68 -12.31
CA GLU A 52 -9.23 1.27 -11.75
C GLU A 52 -9.45 1.86 -10.36
N ARG A 53 -10.71 2.17 -10.05
CA ARG A 53 -11.10 2.48 -8.67
C ARG A 53 -11.02 1.21 -7.82
N THR A 54 -10.79 1.38 -6.52
CA THR A 54 -10.88 0.25 -5.60
C THR A 54 -12.33 -0.23 -5.50
N ASP A 55 -12.52 -1.52 -5.24
CA ASP A 55 -13.83 -2.03 -4.86
C ASP A 55 -14.24 -1.47 -3.48
N ALA A 56 -15.55 -1.32 -3.27
CA ALA A 56 -16.08 -1.07 -1.94
C ALA A 56 -16.06 -2.38 -1.14
N VAL A 57 -15.53 -2.34 0.08
CA VAL A 57 -15.39 -3.53 0.94
C VAL A 57 -16.01 -3.26 2.31
N THR A 58 -16.86 -4.18 2.76
CA THR A 58 -17.45 -4.15 4.10
C THR A 58 -16.74 -5.16 5.00
N PHE A 59 -16.02 -4.65 6.00
CA PHE A 59 -15.41 -5.47 7.04
C PHE A 59 -16.36 -5.62 8.22
N HIS A 60 -16.29 -6.75 8.91
CA HIS A 60 -17.08 -7.00 10.11
C HIS A 60 -16.18 -7.30 11.30
N ARG A 61 -16.54 -6.73 12.45
CA ARG A 61 -15.92 -7.04 13.74
C ARG A 61 -17.02 -7.20 14.79
N ASN A 62 -17.10 -8.37 15.41
CA ASN A 62 -18.13 -8.68 16.41
C ASN A 62 -19.57 -8.34 15.95
N GLY A 63 -19.85 -8.57 14.67
CA GLY A 63 -21.16 -8.26 14.06
C GLY A 63 -21.36 -6.80 13.65
N VAL A 64 -20.42 -5.89 13.94
CA VAL A 64 -20.49 -4.49 13.53
C VAL A 64 -19.84 -4.30 12.15
N PRO A 65 -20.56 -3.77 11.14
CA PRO A 65 -20.00 -3.51 9.82
C PRO A 65 -19.23 -2.18 9.78
N THR A 66 -18.14 -2.14 9.03
CA THR A 66 -17.42 -0.94 8.63
C THR A 66 -17.18 -1.01 7.13
N THR A 67 -17.77 -0.09 6.37
CA THR A 67 -17.62 -0.03 4.91
C THR A 67 -16.53 0.94 4.53
N VAL A 68 -15.55 0.45 3.77
CA VAL A 68 -14.61 1.32 3.04
C VAL A 68 -15.21 1.54 1.65
N PRO A 69 -15.56 2.78 1.28
CA PRO A 69 -16.13 3.05 -0.03
C PRO A 69 -15.08 2.87 -1.12
N SER A 70 -15.55 2.71 -2.37
CA SER A 70 -14.68 2.76 -3.55
C SER A 70 -13.92 4.09 -3.59
N GLN A 71 -12.60 4.03 -3.77
CA GLN A 71 -11.72 5.20 -3.82
C GLN A 71 -11.20 5.43 -5.24
N PRO A 72 -10.89 6.69 -5.63
CA PRO A 72 -10.24 6.98 -6.90
C PRO A 72 -8.93 6.20 -7.07
N ALA A 73 -8.61 5.85 -8.32
CA ALA A 73 -7.39 5.14 -8.68
C ALA A 73 -6.12 5.94 -8.34
N ILE A 74 -5.01 5.23 -8.09
CA ILE A 74 -3.68 5.83 -7.91
C ILE A 74 -2.74 5.12 -8.90
N PRO A 75 -2.42 5.73 -10.05
CA PRO A 75 -1.67 5.05 -11.11
C PRO A 75 -0.15 5.08 -10.91
N THR A 76 0.34 5.94 -10.01
CA THR A 76 1.77 6.26 -9.90
C THR A 76 2.33 5.92 -8.54
N PHE A 77 3.30 5.03 -8.53
CA PHE A 77 4.30 4.91 -7.48
C PHE A 77 5.36 6.01 -7.64
N ASP A 78 5.75 6.66 -6.53
CA ASP A 78 6.71 7.75 -6.48
C ASP A 78 7.57 7.62 -5.20
N ASP A 79 8.83 7.25 -5.39
CA ASP A 79 9.84 7.08 -4.34
C ASP A 79 10.73 8.32 -4.13
N SER A 80 10.20 9.53 -4.34
CA SER A 80 10.94 10.76 -4.03
C SER A 80 11.00 11.06 -2.53
N ASP A 81 10.09 10.50 -1.74
CA ASP A 81 10.06 10.61 -0.28
C ASP A 81 10.10 9.21 0.36
N PRO A 82 11.16 8.87 1.13
CA PRO A 82 11.30 7.59 1.83
C PRO A 82 10.10 7.21 2.71
N ASN A 83 9.31 8.16 3.19
CA ASN A 83 8.19 7.93 4.09
C ASN A 83 6.82 7.98 3.39
N ARG A 84 6.75 8.21 2.07
CA ARG A 84 5.48 8.40 1.35
C ARG A 84 4.49 7.25 1.49
N TYR A 85 4.99 6.03 1.63
CA TYR A 85 4.20 4.80 1.78
C TYR A 85 4.26 4.23 3.20
N TRP A 86 4.67 5.04 4.18
CA TRP A 86 4.76 4.68 5.58
C TRP A 86 3.97 5.65 6.46
N THR A 87 3.40 5.16 7.56
CA THR A 87 2.77 6.01 8.57
C THR A 87 2.95 5.49 9.99
N ALA A 88 3.19 6.41 10.93
CA ALA A 88 3.26 6.12 12.36
C ALA A 88 1.93 5.55 12.92
N LYS A 89 0.80 5.76 12.24
CA LYS A 89 -0.49 5.15 12.61
C LYS A 89 -0.56 3.65 12.25
N ASN A 90 0.30 3.17 11.35
CA ASN A 90 0.35 1.79 10.89
C ASN A 90 1.81 1.33 10.73
N PRO A 91 2.63 1.41 11.80
CA PRO A 91 4.09 1.38 11.70
C PRO A 91 4.64 0.02 11.25
N TRP A 92 3.85 -1.04 11.42
CA TRP A 92 4.23 -2.43 11.13
C TRP A 92 3.58 -2.98 9.86
N ALA A 93 2.68 -2.23 9.22
CA ALA A 93 1.93 -2.65 8.03
C ALA A 93 1.93 -1.55 6.96
N SER A 94 2.97 -0.74 6.95
CA SER A 94 3.28 0.25 5.92
C SER A 94 4.80 0.26 5.72
N THR A 95 5.29 0.80 4.62
CA THR A 95 6.65 0.52 4.12
C THR A 95 7.39 1.81 3.80
N LYS A 96 8.60 1.94 4.32
CA LYS A 96 9.55 2.97 3.91
C LYS A 96 10.27 2.53 2.64
N VAL A 97 10.42 3.45 1.72
CA VAL A 97 11.01 3.24 0.40
C VAL A 97 12.38 3.91 0.31
N ALA A 98 13.12 3.71 -0.78
CA ALA A 98 14.54 4.03 -0.83
C ALA A 98 14.82 5.55 -0.93
N GLY A 99 13.86 6.36 -1.36
CA GLY A 99 14.07 7.77 -1.64
C GLY A 99 14.87 8.03 -2.92
N SER A 100 14.91 7.08 -3.87
CA SER A 100 15.74 7.20 -5.07
C SER A 100 15.21 8.24 -6.07
N GLY A 101 13.94 8.64 -5.94
CA GLY A 101 13.24 9.44 -6.94
C GLY A 101 12.72 8.65 -8.14
N THR A 102 12.75 7.31 -8.09
CA THR A 102 12.11 6.46 -9.11
C THR A 102 10.59 6.62 -9.08
N THR A 103 9.97 6.72 -10.26
CA THR A 103 8.52 6.64 -10.41
C THR A 103 8.14 5.49 -11.34
N MET A 104 6.99 4.88 -11.07
CA MET A 104 6.38 3.84 -11.91
C MET A 104 4.91 4.19 -12.12
N THR A 105 4.50 4.41 -13.36
CA THR A 105 3.13 4.81 -13.69
C THR A 105 2.46 3.77 -14.57
N VAL A 106 1.30 3.26 -14.16
CA VAL A 106 0.39 2.50 -15.02
C VAL A 106 -0.20 3.47 -16.04
N ALA A 107 0.33 3.43 -17.26
CA ALA A 107 -0.03 4.34 -18.34
C ALA A 107 -1.23 3.85 -19.15
N LYS A 108 -1.45 2.54 -19.18
CA LYS A 108 -2.57 1.90 -19.87
C LYS A 108 -2.94 0.59 -19.18
N THR A 109 -4.23 0.33 -19.03
CA THR A 109 -4.79 -0.98 -18.67
C THR A 109 -5.57 -1.55 -19.88
N GLU A 110 -5.33 -2.81 -20.20
CA GLU A 110 -6.01 -3.56 -21.26
C GLU A 110 -6.55 -4.90 -20.71
N ASP A 111 -7.37 -5.57 -21.53
CA ASP A 111 -7.97 -6.88 -21.21
C ASP A 111 -8.60 -6.96 -19.81
N GLY A 112 -9.43 -5.96 -19.47
CA GLY A 112 -10.15 -5.93 -18.20
C GLY A 112 -9.27 -5.88 -16.94
N GLY A 113 -8.00 -5.47 -17.05
CA GLY A 113 -7.06 -5.43 -15.91
C GLY A 113 -5.92 -6.45 -16.01
N ASN A 114 -5.96 -7.36 -16.97
CA ASN A 114 -4.97 -8.43 -17.08
C ASN A 114 -3.65 -7.99 -17.73
N GLU A 115 -3.67 -6.89 -18.49
CA GLU A 115 -2.48 -6.34 -19.13
C GLU A 115 -2.27 -4.86 -18.73
N LEU A 116 -1.07 -4.54 -18.26
CA LEU A 116 -0.69 -3.21 -17.81
C LEU A 116 0.55 -2.72 -18.56
N GLN A 117 0.46 -1.55 -19.19
CA GLN A 117 1.64 -0.84 -19.66
C GLN A 117 2.19 0.06 -18.54
N VAL A 118 3.37 -0.28 -18.01
CA VAL A 118 4.02 0.49 -16.94
C VAL A 118 5.16 1.32 -17.52
N LYS A 119 5.12 2.63 -17.29
CA LYS A 119 6.22 3.56 -17.58
C LYS A 119 7.07 3.74 -16.34
N VAL A 120 8.34 3.38 -16.43
CA VAL A 120 9.31 3.55 -15.34
C VAL A 120 10.21 4.75 -15.67
N LYS A 121 10.38 5.64 -14.70
CA LYS A 121 11.32 6.76 -14.79
C LYS A 121 12.28 6.71 -13.62
N PHE A 122 13.57 6.74 -13.93
CA PHE A 122 14.63 6.93 -12.95
C PHE A 122 14.98 8.41 -12.85
N LYS A 123 15.53 8.82 -11.71
CA LYS A 123 16.10 10.15 -11.52
C LYS A 123 17.50 10.21 -12.13
#